data_AF-A0A5J4ZJ08-F1
#
_entry.id   AF-A0A5J4ZJ08-F1
#
_cell.length_a   1.000
_cell.length_b   1.000
_cell.length_c   1.000
_cell.angle_alpha   90.00
_cell.angle_beta   90.00
_cell.angle_gamma   90.00
#
_symmetry.space_group_name_H-M   'P 1'
#
loop_
_entity.id
_entity.type
_entity.pdbx_description
1 polymer ?
#
loop_
_entity_poly.entity_id
_entity_poly.type
_entity_poly.pdbx_seq_one_letter_code
_entity_poly.pdbx_strand_id
1 'polypeptide(L)'
;MLFIRHDCFMECPMRTLMCRKTRASPAYGVGDKRYKINAEIYARHELMKASERLVKVLSEADIHLLVYGCADVFHTASPFYHAVIDPEVESIDPTVKGTLNFLGSCAKSASVNRVVLTSSVIAVTYNGRPRTSDVVVDKTWFSDPEVYEASKMWYVLSKTLAEDAAWKFAKEKGINMAVINPAMVIGPLLQPTLNTSAAAILNLINGAQTYANASFGWVNVKGVANAHSST
;
A
#
# COMPACT_ATOMS: atom_id res chain seq x y z
N MET A 1 -8.29 11.78 -0.72
CA MET A 1 -7.24 12.04 0.29
C MET A 1 -6.97 10.70 0.98
N LEU A 2 -5.80 10.09 0.73
CA LEU A 2 -5.46 8.70 1.10
C LEU A 2 -4.76 8.66 2.45
N PHE A 3 -5.22 7.78 3.32
CA PHE A 3 -5.05 8.00 4.74
C PHE A 3 -4.24 6.91 5.47
N ILE A 4 -3.96 5.77 4.86
CA ILE A 4 -3.01 4.76 5.40
C ILE A 4 -1.54 5.12 5.07
N ARG A 5 -1.31 6.27 4.41
CA ARG A 5 0.00 6.65 3.83
C ARG A 5 1.10 7.00 4.84
N HIS A 6 0.77 7.47 6.04
CA HIS A 6 1.75 8.14 6.90
C HIS A 6 2.10 7.40 8.19
N ASP A 7 1.12 6.77 8.86
CA ASP A 7 1.34 6.35 10.25
C ASP A 7 2.27 5.13 10.39
N CYS A 8 2.37 4.25 9.38
CA CYS A 8 3.34 3.15 9.36
C CYS A 8 4.79 3.61 9.12
N PHE A 9 5.02 4.87 8.71
CA PHE A 9 6.20 5.22 7.91
C PHE A 9 7.29 6.04 8.60
N MET A 10 7.15 6.46 9.87
CA MET A 10 8.24 7.18 10.56
C MET A 10 8.80 6.47 11.80
N GLU A 11 8.22 5.36 12.25
CA GLU A 11 8.85 4.55 13.31
C GLU A 11 9.86 3.55 12.77
N CYS A 12 9.91 3.34 11.46
CA CYS A 12 11.05 2.74 10.79
C CYS A 12 11.92 3.85 10.20
N PRO A 13 13.26 3.83 10.31
CA PRO A 13 14.12 4.97 9.95
C PRO A 13 14.14 5.43 8.47
N MET A 14 13.25 4.95 7.59
CA MET A 14 13.27 5.22 6.15
C MET A 14 11.85 5.44 5.55
N ARG A 15 11.64 6.56 4.84
CA ARG A 15 10.34 7.18 4.48
C ARG A 15 9.74 6.74 3.12
N THR A 16 8.39 6.75 3.06
CA THR A 16 7.34 6.83 1.98
C THR A 16 7.48 6.17 0.59
N LEU A 17 8.63 5.65 0.25
CA LEU A 17 8.84 4.54 -0.70
C LEU A 17 10.08 3.90 -0.12
N MET A 18 9.91 2.90 0.75
CA MET A 18 11.09 2.33 1.39
C MET A 18 11.92 1.69 0.30
N CYS A 19 13.11 2.23 0.15
CA CYS A 19 14.13 1.72 -0.73
C CYS A 19 15.29 1.39 0.20
N ARG A 20 15.49 0.11 0.52
CA ARG A 20 16.75 -0.27 1.16
C ARG A 20 17.81 -0.25 0.07
N LYS A 21 18.57 0.84 -0.02
CA LYS A 21 19.70 0.91 -0.95
C LYS A 21 20.78 -0.09 -0.55
N THR A 22 21.32 -0.82 -1.51
CA THR A 22 22.49 -1.66 -1.27
C THR A 22 23.68 -0.77 -0.92
N ARG A 23 24.37 -1.06 0.19
CA ARG A 23 25.70 -0.48 0.43
C ARG A 23 26.61 -1.07 -0.65
N ALA A 24 27.10 -0.20 -1.54
CA ALA A 24 27.93 -0.49 -2.71
C ALA A 24 27.18 -0.86 -4.00
N SER A 25 27.02 0.12 -4.88
CA SER A 25 27.19 -0.12 -6.31
C SER A 25 28.16 0.94 -6.87
N PRO A 26 29.43 0.58 -7.15
CA PRO A 26 30.36 1.41 -7.86
C PRO A 26 30.25 1.10 -9.35
N ALA A 27 29.20 1.59 -10.02
CA ALA A 27 29.08 1.43 -11.46
C ALA A 27 28.27 2.57 -12.10
N TYR A 28 28.68 3.81 -11.86
CA TYR A 28 28.66 4.87 -12.86
C TYR A 28 29.70 5.92 -12.40
N GLY A 29 30.85 5.91 -13.05
CA GLY A 29 31.87 6.93 -12.85
C GLY A 29 31.39 8.26 -13.40
N VAL A 30 30.70 9.06 -12.60
CA VAL A 30 30.60 10.51 -12.83
C VAL A 30 30.60 11.20 -11.46
N GLY A 31 31.73 11.83 -11.14
CA GLY A 31 31.93 12.59 -9.92
C GLY A 31 31.19 13.93 -9.92
N ASP A 32 29.86 13.91 -9.88
CA ASP A 32 29.07 15.14 -9.68
C ASP A 32 28.43 15.17 -8.28
N LYS A 33 28.94 16.07 -7.43
CA LYS A 33 28.40 16.35 -6.09
C LYS A 33 26.91 16.76 -6.13
N ARG A 34 26.38 17.13 -7.31
CA ARG A 34 24.95 17.39 -7.54
C ARG A 34 24.05 16.15 -7.38
N TYR A 35 24.52 14.94 -7.66
CA TYR A 35 23.67 13.72 -7.58
C TYR A 35 23.40 13.27 -6.13
N LYS A 36 24.38 13.44 -5.23
CA LYS A 36 24.19 13.19 -3.79
C LYS A 36 23.20 14.17 -3.17
N ILE A 37 23.31 15.44 -3.54
CA ILE A 37 22.41 16.50 -3.09
C ILE A 37 21.01 16.32 -3.67
N ASN A 38 20.87 15.87 -4.92
CA ASN A 38 19.56 15.61 -5.52
C ASN A 38 18.82 14.47 -4.82
N ALA A 39 19.49 13.39 -4.39
CA ALA A 39 18.82 12.31 -3.64
C ALA A 39 18.35 12.74 -2.23
N GLU A 40 19.06 13.67 -1.58
CA GLU A 40 18.68 14.21 -0.25
C GLU A 40 17.65 15.35 -0.35
N ILE A 41 17.70 16.17 -1.41
CA ILE A 41 16.79 17.32 -1.63
C ILE A 41 15.47 16.89 -2.28
N TYR A 42 15.44 15.89 -3.17
CA TYR A 42 14.17 15.29 -3.64
C TYR A 42 13.37 14.66 -2.48
N ALA A 43 14.07 14.22 -1.43
CA ALA A 43 13.50 13.38 -0.38
C ALA A 43 12.62 14.10 0.66
N ARG A 44 12.68 15.42 0.77
CA ARG A 44 12.00 16.14 1.89
C ARG A 44 10.72 16.89 1.53
N HIS A 45 10.59 17.42 0.32
CA HIS A 45 9.43 18.27 -0.03
C HIS A 45 8.64 17.77 -1.25
N GLU A 46 9.31 17.19 -2.25
CA GLU A 46 8.65 16.68 -3.46
C GLU A 46 8.21 15.20 -3.33
N LEU A 47 8.85 14.38 -2.49
CA LEU A 47 8.35 13.02 -2.17
C LEU A 47 6.98 13.03 -1.49
N MET A 48 6.64 14.09 -0.75
CA MET A 48 5.31 14.26 -0.13
C MET A 48 4.24 14.42 -1.22
N LYS A 49 4.51 15.24 -2.24
CA LYS A 49 3.65 15.42 -3.42
C LYS A 49 3.69 14.22 -4.37
N ALA A 50 4.83 13.53 -4.49
CA ALA A 50 4.97 12.31 -5.29
C ALA A 50 4.15 11.17 -4.70
N SER A 51 4.01 11.09 -3.36
CA SER A 51 3.13 10.11 -2.72
C SER A 51 1.67 10.30 -3.17
N GLU A 52 1.19 11.55 -3.24
CA GLU A 52 -0.13 11.92 -3.78
C GLU A 52 -0.32 11.54 -5.23
N ARG A 53 0.75 11.61 -6.02
CA ARG A 53 0.78 11.33 -7.46
C ARG A 53 1.02 9.88 -7.84
N LEU A 54 1.52 9.03 -6.94
CA LEU A 54 1.88 7.63 -7.23
C LEU A 54 0.76 6.78 -7.83
N VAL A 55 -0.51 7.10 -7.57
CA VAL A 55 -1.66 6.32 -8.09
C VAL A 55 -2.47 7.06 -9.15
N LYS A 56 -2.08 8.28 -9.54
CA LYS A 56 -2.79 9.02 -10.61
C LYS A 56 -1.87 9.62 -11.67
N VAL A 57 -0.55 9.71 -11.43
CA VAL A 57 0.33 10.63 -12.18
C VAL A 57 1.82 10.26 -12.20
N LEU A 58 2.25 9.04 -11.87
CA LEU A 58 3.66 8.66 -12.11
C LEU A 58 3.74 7.73 -13.32
N SER A 59 4.51 8.16 -14.32
CA SER A 59 4.85 7.30 -15.45
C SER A 59 5.72 6.14 -14.98
N GLU A 60 5.79 5.07 -15.76
CA GLU A 60 6.69 3.95 -15.47
C GLU A 60 8.15 4.41 -15.35
N ALA A 61 8.55 5.44 -16.10
CA ALA A 61 9.87 6.04 -16.02
C ALA A 61 10.13 6.70 -14.65
N ASP A 62 9.15 7.43 -14.11
CA ASP A 62 9.28 8.06 -12.80
C ASP A 62 9.39 7.02 -11.68
N ILE A 63 8.59 5.95 -11.77
CA ILE A 63 8.65 4.86 -10.80
C ILE A 63 9.98 4.12 -10.90
N HIS A 64 10.47 3.87 -12.12
CA HIS A 64 11.77 3.24 -12.32
C HIS A 64 12.90 4.03 -11.64
N LEU A 65 12.92 5.36 -11.79
CA LEU A 65 13.89 6.22 -11.11
C LEU A 65 13.81 6.14 -9.58
N LEU A 66 12.60 5.97 -9.04
CA LEU A 66 12.39 5.83 -7.59
C LEU A 66 12.87 4.48 -7.03
N VAL A 67 12.78 3.40 -7.82
CA VAL A 67 13.18 2.05 -7.40
C VAL A 67 14.61 1.67 -7.81
N TYR A 68 15.27 2.50 -8.62
CA TYR A 68 16.63 2.25 -9.05
C TYR A 68 17.63 2.30 -7.88
N GLY A 69 18.45 1.26 -7.74
CA GLY A 69 19.42 1.12 -6.66
C GLY A 69 18.83 0.62 -5.34
N CYS A 70 17.55 0.24 -5.33
CA CYS A 70 16.86 -0.33 -4.18
C CYS A 70 16.89 -1.85 -4.23
N ALA A 71 17.26 -2.52 -3.13
CA ALA A 71 17.11 -3.97 -2.97
C ALA A 71 15.71 -4.36 -2.55
N ASP A 72 15.17 -3.67 -1.55
CA ASP A 72 13.82 -3.88 -1.04
C ASP A 72 12.97 -2.66 -1.38
N VAL A 73 11.80 -2.89 -1.98
CA VAL A 73 10.85 -1.82 -2.32
C VAL A 73 9.48 -2.12 -1.73
N PHE A 74 8.85 -1.10 -1.16
CA PHE A 74 7.57 -1.22 -0.45
C PHE A 74 6.48 -0.41 -1.16
N HIS A 75 5.48 -1.10 -1.71
CA HIS A 75 4.33 -0.46 -2.35
C HIS A 75 3.17 -0.32 -1.38
N THR A 76 3.00 0.87 -0.82
CA THR A 76 1.98 1.16 0.20
C THR A 76 0.96 2.19 -0.27
N ALA A 77 1.18 2.78 -1.44
CA ALA A 77 0.31 3.78 -2.02
C ALA A 77 -0.86 3.09 -2.72
N SER A 78 -2.05 3.14 -2.12
CA SER A 78 -3.25 2.63 -2.76
C SER A 78 -4.48 3.47 -2.39
N PRO A 79 -5.31 3.84 -3.37
CA PRO A 79 -6.32 4.83 -3.18
C PRO A 79 -7.50 4.35 -2.38
N PHE A 80 -7.97 5.24 -1.51
CA PHE A 80 -9.12 5.02 -0.67
C PHE A 80 -10.20 5.99 -1.14
N TYR A 81 -11.30 5.45 -1.65
CA TYR A 81 -12.45 6.22 -2.12
C TYR A 81 -13.69 5.79 -1.34
N HIS A 82 -14.39 6.76 -0.75
CA HIS A 82 -15.63 6.53 0.01
C HIS A 82 -16.89 6.70 -0.84
N ALA A 83 -16.85 7.62 -1.81
CA ALA A 83 -17.93 7.89 -2.74
C ALA A 83 -17.34 7.91 -4.15
N VAL A 84 -17.84 7.03 -5.01
CA VAL A 84 -17.35 6.85 -6.38
C VAL A 84 -18.56 6.84 -7.31
N ILE A 85 -18.52 7.62 -8.38
CA ILE A 85 -19.62 7.69 -9.36
C ILE A 85 -19.42 6.58 -10.40
N ASP A 86 -18.23 6.50 -10.98
CA ASP A 86 -17.81 5.41 -11.87
C ASP A 86 -16.73 4.55 -11.17
N PRO A 87 -17.12 3.41 -10.57
CA PRO A 87 -16.20 2.57 -9.80
C PRO A 87 -15.06 2.01 -10.64
N GLU A 88 -15.29 1.79 -11.94
CA GLU A 88 -14.28 1.25 -12.83
C GLU A 88 -13.18 2.29 -13.01
N VAL A 89 -13.54 3.46 -13.55
CA VAL A 89 -12.58 4.52 -13.93
C VAL A 89 -11.94 5.18 -12.71
N GLU A 90 -12.67 5.34 -11.62
CA GLU A 90 -12.19 6.10 -10.46
C GLU A 90 -11.49 5.24 -9.41
N SER A 91 -11.80 3.94 -9.32
CA SER A 91 -11.31 3.07 -8.24
C SER A 91 -10.60 1.80 -8.75
N ILE A 92 -11.27 0.96 -9.54
CA ILE A 92 -10.77 -0.37 -9.92
C ILE A 92 -9.57 -0.24 -10.86
N ASP A 93 -9.77 0.37 -12.02
CA ASP A 93 -8.74 0.58 -13.03
C ASP A 93 -7.47 1.24 -12.47
N PRO A 94 -7.55 2.40 -11.77
CA PRO A 94 -6.35 3.07 -11.28
C PRO A 94 -5.62 2.26 -10.20
N THR A 95 -6.35 1.47 -9.40
CA THR A 95 -5.73 0.64 -8.36
C THR A 95 -4.98 -0.54 -8.97
N VAL A 96 -5.59 -1.23 -9.95
CA VAL A 96 -4.95 -2.35 -10.66
C VAL A 96 -3.78 -1.86 -11.51
N LYS A 97 -4.00 -0.85 -12.37
CA LYS A 97 -2.97 -0.27 -13.24
C LYS A 97 -1.81 0.32 -12.45
N GLY A 98 -2.10 1.04 -11.36
CA GLY A 98 -1.05 1.59 -10.47
C GLY A 98 -0.16 0.49 -9.89
N THR A 99 -0.78 -0.60 -9.43
CA THR A 99 -0.05 -1.76 -8.88
C THR A 99 0.81 -2.43 -9.94
N LEU A 100 0.27 -2.69 -11.14
CA LEU A 100 1.00 -3.33 -12.23
C LEU A 100 2.13 -2.45 -12.79
N ASN A 101 1.92 -1.15 -12.92
CA ASN A 101 2.96 -0.21 -13.36
C ASN A 101 4.13 -0.19 -12.38
N PHE A 102 3.83 -0.22 -11.08
CA PHE A 102 4.84 -0.30 -10.03
C PHE A 102 5.64 -1.60 -10.12
N LEU A 103 4.96 -2.74 -10.24
CA LEU A 103 5.62 -4.05 -10.37
C LEU A 103 6.42 -4.17 -11.67
N GLY A 104 5.92 -3.61 -12.78
CA GLY A 104 6.64 -3.54 -14.05
C GLY A 104 7.95 -2.76 -13.95
N SER A 105 7.93 -1.65 -13.21
CA SER A 105 9.13 -0.86 -12.94
C SER A 105 10.14 -1.62 -12.07
N CYS A 106 9.66 -2.39 -11.08
CA CYS A 106 10.48 -3.26 -10.25
C CYS A 106 11.09 -4.41 -11.07
N ALA A 107 10.33 -5.06 -11.94
CA ALA A 107 10.80 -6.14 -12.81
C ALA A 107 11.93 -5.70 -13.75
N LYS A 108 11.89 -4.44 -14.21
CA LYS A 108 12.94 -3.84 -15.05
C LYS A 108 14.17 -3.41 -14.26
N SER A 109 14.10 -3.33 -12.94
CA SER A 109 15.19 -2.86 -12.09
C SER A 109 16.02 -4.04 -11.59
N ALA A 110 17.22 -4.20 -12.14
CA ALA A 110 18.15 -5.26 -11.74
C ALA A 110 18.60 -5.17 -10.26
N SER A 111 18.41 -4.03 -9.59
CA SER A 111 18.75 -3.89 -8.18
C SER A 111 17.68 -4.45 -7.24
N VAL A 112 16.43 -4.57 -7.70
CA VAL A 112 15.29 -4.95 -6.85
C VAL A 112 15.29 -6.45 -6.64
N ASN A 113 15.50 -6.84 -5.39
CA ASN A 113 15.52 -8.24 -4.96
C ASN A 113 14.19 -8.67 -4.34
N ARG A 114 13.44 -7.74 -3.76
CA ARG A 114 12.18 -8.03 -3.07
C ARG A 114 11.22 -6.86 -3.12
N VAL A 115 9.94 -7.19 -3.29
CA VAL A 115 8.83 -6.24 -3.23
C VAL A 115 7.89 -6.61 -2.09
N VAL A 116 7.52 -5.64 -1.26
CA VAL A 116 6.49 -5.80 -0.23
C VAL A 116 5.30 -4.90 -0.56
N LEU A 117 4.15 -5.51 -0.83
CA LEU A 117 2.90 -4.83 -1.18
C LEU A 117 2.00 -4.70 0.05
N THR A 118 1.51 -3.49 0.34
CA THR A 118 0.41 -3.30 1.30
C THR A 118 -0.93 -3.51 0.59
N SER A 119 -1.57 -4.63 0.89
CA SER A 119 -2.95 -4.89 0.50
C SER A 119 -3.89 -4.63 1.69
N SER A 120 -4.86 -5.49 1.95
CA SER A 120 -5.80 -5.38 3.06
C SER A 120 -6.45 -6.73 3.36
N VAL A 121 -6.89 -6.90 4.61
CA VAL A 121 -7.70 -8.05 5.04
C VAL A 121 -8.97 -8.22 4.19
N ILE A 122 -9.45 -7.16 3.55
CA ILE A 122 -10.65 -7.23 2.71
C ILE A 122 -10.43 -8.02 1.42
N ALA A 123 -9.18 -8.21 0.96
CA ALA A 123 -8.84 -9.09 -0.16
C ALA A 123 -8.79 -10.58 0.25
N VAL A 124 -8.97 -10.87 1.55
CA VAL A 124 -8.91 -12.23 2.14
C VAL A 124 -10.28 -12.67 2.65
N THR A 125 -10.97 -11.82 3.43
CA THR A 125 -12.09 -12.27 4.29
C THR A 125 -13.46 -12.29 3.63
N TYR A 126 -13.55 -11.90 2.37
CA TYR A 126 -14.79 -11.59 1.70
C TYR A 126 -15.06 -12.67 0.64
N ASN A 127 -15.54 -13.84 1.05
CA ASN A 127 -15.72 -15.01 0.17
C ASN A 127 -17.02 -15.80 0.45
N GLY A 128 -18.01 -15.12 1.04
CA GLY A 128 -19.28 -15.72 1.44
C GLY A 128 -19.21 -16.64 2.67
N ARG A 129 -18.01 -17.02 3.16
CA ARG A 129 -17.88 -17.83 4.37
C ARG A 129 -18.29 -17.01 5.61
N PRO A 130 -19.01 -17.62 6.56
CA PRO A 130 -19.37 -16.94 7.81
C PRO A 130 -18.10 -16.64 8.63
N ARG A 131 -18.10 -15.48 9.30
CA ARG A 131 -17.02 -15.01 10.19
C ARG A 131 -17.53 -14.94 11.63
N THR A 132 -17.87 -16.10 12.19
CA THR A 132 -18.33 -16.26 13.58
C THR A 132 -17.15 -16.36 14.55
N SER A 133 -17.41 -16.40 15.86
CA SER A 133 -16.38 -16.44 16.91
C SER A 133 -15.37 -17.58 16.77
N ASP A 134 -15.80 -18.71 16.20
CA ASP A 134 -15.01 -19.95 16.16
C ASP A 134 -14.22 -20.10 14.86
N VAL A 135 -14.36 -19.14 13.94
CA VAL A 135 -13.73 -19.16 12.61
C VAL A 135 -12.43 -18.38 12.64
N VAL A 136 -11.33 -19.06 12.33
CA VAL A 136 -10.01 -18.45 12.13
C VAL A 136 -9.79 -18.23 10.63
N VAL A 137 -9.53 -16.97 10.27
CA VAL A 137 -9.12 -16.61 8.90
C VAL A 137 -7.62 -16.88 8.75
N ASP A 138 -7.25 -17.58 7.70
CA ASP A 138 -5.86 -17.94 7.41
C ASP A 138 -5.50 -17.69 5.93
N LYS A 139 -4.32 -18.16 5.50
CA LYS A 139 -3.78 -17.97 4.14
C LYS A 139 -4.53 -18.74 3.03
N THR A 140 -5.49 -19.60 3.39
CA THR A 140 -6.35 -20.31 2.43
C THR A 140 -7.60 -19.51 2.08
N TRP A 141 -7.82 -18.37 2.75
CA TRP A 141 -8.91 -17.48 2.48
C TRP A 141 -8.50 -16.45 1.42
N PHE A 142 -9.32 -16.33 0.39
CA PHE A 142 -9.21 -15.31 -0.64
C PHE A 142 -10.59 -14.78 -0.90
N SER A 143 -10.70 -13.46 -1.08
CA SER A 143 -11.97 -12.85 -1.42
C SER A 143 -12.40 -13.23 -2.83
N ASP A 144 -13.71 -13.34 -3.05
CA ASP A 144 -14.31 -13.69 -4.33
C ASP A 144 -14.83 -12.42 -5.04
N PRO A 145 -14.20 -11.97 -6.14
CA PRO A 145 -14.63 -10.78 -6.87
C PRO A 145 -16.11 -10.78 -7.28
N GLU A 146 -16.67 -11.95 -7.61
CA GLU A 146 -18.04 -12.09 -8.12
C GLU A 146 -19.10 -11.75 -7.06
N VAL A 147 -18.80 -12.00 -5.77
CA VAL A 147 -19.70 -11.69 -4.65
C VAL A 147 -19.90 -10.18 -4.47
N TYR A 148 -18.94 -9.35 -4.90
CA TYR A 148 -18.91 -7.92 -4.57
C TYR A 148 -19.38 -6.98 -5.66
N GLU A 149 -19.27 -7.40 -6.93
CA GLU A 149 -19.91 -6.68 -8.02
C GLU A 149 -21.42 -6.60 -7.78
N ALA A 150 -22.04 -7.71 -7.35
CA ALA A 150 -23.45 -7.77 -6.97
C ALA A 150 -23.81 -6.88 -5.76
N SER A 151 -22.87 -6.70 -4.82
CA SER A 151 -23.09 -5.94 -3.57
C SER A 151 -22.60 -4.48 -3.63
N LYS A 152 -22.13 -4.02 -4.80
CA LYS A 152 -21.56 -2.67 -5.03
C LYS A 152 -20.44 -2.29 -4.05
N MET A 153 -19.67 -3.27 -3.57
CA MET A 153 -18.57 -3.06 -2.63
C MET A 153 -17.26 -2.76 -3.38
N TRP A 154 -17.26 -1.66 -4.13
CA TRP A 154 -16.21 -1.33 -5.12
C TRP A 154 -14.79 -1.25 -4.56
N TYR A 155 -14.64 -0.80 -3.32
CA TYR A 155 -13.33 -0.75 -2.66
C TYR A 155 -12.79 -2.16 -2.31
N VAL A 156 -13.67 -3.09 -1.94
CA VAL A 156 -13.28 -4.49 -1.69
C VAL A 156 -12.88 -5.14 -3.02
N LEU A 157 -13.66 -4.91 -4.07
CA LEU A 157 -13.37 -5.41 -5.41
C LEU A 157 -12.03 -4.88 -5.93
N SER A 158 -11.77 -3.56 -5.85
CA SER A 158 -10.52 -2.98 -6.35
C SER A 158 -9.28 -3.52 -5.63
N LYS A 159 -9.34 -3.72 -4.31
CA LYS A 159 -8.25 -4.32 -3.53
C LYS A 159 -8.02 -5.79 -3.86
N THR A 160 -9.11 -6.54 -4.04
CA THR A 160 -9.04 -7.97 -4.38
C THR A 160 -8.42 -8.17 -5.75
N LEU A 161 -8.90 -7.43 -6.76
CA LEU A 161 -8.39 -7.49 -8.13
C LEU A 161 -6.94 -7.02 -8.23
N ALA A 162 -6.55 -5.97 -7.50
CA ALA A 162 -5.17 -5.49 -7.52
C ALA A 162 -4.19 -6.48 -6.88
N GLU A 163 -4.56 -7.15 -5.78
CA GLU A 163 -3.73 -8.18 -5.17
C GLU A 163 -3.61 -9.43 -6.05
N ASP A 164 -4.71 -9.89 -6.64
CA ASP A 164 -4.70 -11.03 -7.58
C ASP A 164 -3.83 -10.73 -8.82
N ALA A 165 -3.99 -9.55 -9.42
CA ALA A 165 -3.17 -9.10 -10.54
C ALA A 165 -1.68 -8.99 -10.14
N ALA A 166 -1.38 -8.51 -8.93
CA ALA A 166 -0.02 -8.44 -8.41
C ALA A 166 0.62 -9.82 -8.29
N TRP A 167 -0.10 -10.80 -7.72
CA TRP A 167 0.40 -12.17 -7.58
C TRP A 167 0.64 -12.84 -8.94
N LYS A 168 -0.30 -12.69 -9.88
CA LYS A 168 -0.16 -13.20 -11.25
C LYS A 168 1.07 -12.61 -11.94
N PHE A 169 1.21 -11.28 -11.89
CA PHE A 169 2.34 -10.58 -12.49
C PHE A 169 3.68 -10.95 -11.85
N ALA A 170 3.74 -11.01 -10.51
CA ALA A 170 4.94 -11.37 -9.79
C ALA A 170 5.40 -12.80 -10.14
N LYS A 171 4.46 -13.75 -10.24
CA LYS A 171 4.76 -15.11 -10.67
C LYS A 171 5.28 -15.17 -12.11
N GLU A 172 4.65 -14.44 -13.03
CA GLU A 172 5.06 -14.39 -14.44
C GLU A 172 6.46 -13.78 -14.62
N LYS A 173 6.78 -12.73 -13.87
CA LYS A 173 8.06 -12.01 -13.96
C LYS A 173 9.13 -12.52 -13.00
N GLY A 174 8.85 -13.52 -12.18
CA GLY A 174 9.77 -14.04 -11.18
C GLY A 174 10.14 -13.04 -10.07
N ILE A 175 9.22 -12.11 -9.74
CA ILE A 175 9.42 -11.14 -8.66
C ILE A 175 9.23 -11.85 -7.32
N ASN A 176 10.23 -11.76 -6.44
CA ASN A 176 10.08 -12.14 -5.04
C ASN A 176 9.19 -11.12 -4.33
N MET A 177 7.92 -11.46 -4.15
CA MET A 177 6.91 -10.58 -3.59
C MET A 177 6.32 -11.14 -2.30
N ALA A 178 6.11 -10.25 -1.34
CA ALA A 178 5.25 -10.52 -0.19
C ALA A 178 4.15 -9.47 -0.06
N VAL A 179 3.05 -9.86 0.57
CA VAL A 179 1.87 -9.00 0.76
C VAL A 179 1.54 -8.92 2.24
N ILE A 180 1.25 -7.70 2.71
CA ILE A 180 0.74 -7.44 4.07
C ILE A 180 -0.73 -7.03 3.96
N ASN A 181 -1.61 -7.76 4.64
CA ASN A 181 -3.07 -7.57 4.61
C ASN A 181 -3.59 -7.01 5.96
N PRO A 182 -3.38 -5.72 6.27
CA PRO A 182 -3.88 -5.15 7.51
C PRO A 182 -5.40 -5.00 7.51
N ALA A 183 -5.97 -5.01 8.73
CA ALA A 183 -7.35 -4.61 9.00
C ALA A 183 -7.42 -3.09 9.28
N MET A 184 -8.22 -2.65 10.27
CA MET A 184 -8.25 -1.25 10.68
C MET A 184 -6.96 -0.88 11.40
N VAL A 185 -6.22 0.10 10.86
CA VAL A 185 -4.90 0.48 11.38
C VAL A 185 -5.00 1.71 12.27
N ILE A 186 -4.68 1.54 13.55
CA ILE A 186 -4.72 2.60 14.57
C ILE A 186 -3.36 2.74 15.28
N GLY A 187 -3.12 3.88 15.90
CA GLY A 187 -1.90 4.12 16.69
C GLY A 187 -1.55 5.59 16.77
N PRO A 188 -0.35 5.91 17.28
CA PRO A 188 0.15 7.28 17.31
C PRO A 188 0.19 7.88 15.90
N LEU A 189 -0.33 9.09 15.76
CA LEU A 189 -0.32 9.82 14.50
C LEU A 189 0.99 10.56 14.32
N LEU A 190 1.53 10.53 13.11
CA LEU A 190 2.75 11.24 12.77
C LEU A 190 2.49 12.64 12.19
N GLN A 191 1.22 12.95 11.91
CA GLN A 191 0.75 14.20 11.35
C GLN A 191 -0.62 14.56 11.93
N PRO A 192 -1.04 15.84 11.92
CA PRO A 192 -2.31 16.28 12.47
C PRO A 192 -3.52 15.94 11.56
N THR A 193 -3.44 14.84 10.82
CA THR A 193 -4.49 14.41 9.89
C THR A 193 -4.82 12.95 10.14
N LEU A 194 -6.10 12.65 10.32
CA LEU A 194 -6.59 11.33 10.71
C LEU A 194 -6.77 10.42 9.53
N ASN A 195 -6.39 9.15 9.69
CA ASN A 195 -6.82 8.12 8.76
C ASN A 195 -8.27 7.67 8.99
N THR A 196 -8.86 6.89 8.07
CA THR A 196 -10.26 6.41 8.21
C THR A 196 -10.46 5.65 9.53
N SER A 197 -9.50 4.83 9.95
CA SER A 197 -9.60 4.03 11.17
C SER A 197 -9.51 4.87 12.44
N ALA A 198 -8.62 5.86 12.50
CA ALA A 198 -8.48 6.81 13.59
C ALA A 198 -9.65 7.79 13.64
N ALA A 199 -10.20 8.18 12.49
CA ALA A 199 -11.43 8.97 12.41
C ALA A 199 -12.63 8.18 12.96
N ALA A 200 -12.69 6.87 12.72
CA ALA A 200 -13.72 6.02 13.34
C ALA A 200 -13.61 6.01 14.87
N ILE A 201 -12.39 5.96 15.43
CA ILE A 201 -12.17 6.10 16.88
C ILE A 201 -12.54 7.50 17.37
N LEU A 202 -12.13 8.56 16.66
CA LEU A 202 -12.47 9.94 17.02
C LEU A 202 -13.99 10.13 17.10
N ASN A 203 -14.73 9.58 16.13
CA ASN A 203 -16.19 9.64 16.11
C ASN A 203 -16.85 8.99 17.33
N LEU A 204 -16.20 8.03 18.00
CA LEU A 204 -16.72 7.42 19.22
C LEU A 204 -16.50 8.29 20.46
N ILE A 205 -15.46 9.14 20.46
CA ILE A 205 -15.04 9.91 21.63
C ILE A 205 -15.36 11.41 21.53
N ASN A 206 -15.82 11.89 20.37
CA ASN A 206 -16.16 13.30 20.13
C ASN A 206 -17.62 13.65 20.42
N GLY A 207 -18.31 12.84 21.23
CA GLY A 207 -19.68 13.10 21.68
C GLY A 207 -20.78 12.51 20.78
N ALA A 208 -20.46 11.50 19.96
CA ALA A 208 -21.49 10.77 19.23
C ALA A 208 -22.49 10.10 20.20
N GLN A 209 -23.78 10.22 19.88
CA GLN A 209 -24.87 9.63 20.66
C GLN A 209 -25.06 8.13 20.38
N THR A 210 -24.58 7.66 19.23
CA THR A 210 -24.70 6.28 18.78
C THR A 210 -23.40 5.79 18.17
N TYR A 211 -23.26 4.48 18.04
CA TYR A 211 -22.15 3.83 17.34
C TYR A 211 -22.69 2.88 16.29
N ALA A 212 -21.90 2.64 15.23
CA ALA A 212 -22.26 1.68 14.21
C ALA A 212 -22.27 0.26 14.78
N ASN A 213 -23.31 -0.51 14.50
CA ASN A 213 -23.34 -1.95 14.80
C ASN A 213 -22.48 -2.71 13.78
N ALA A 214 -21.16 -2.60 13.95
CA ALA A 214 -20.16 -3.19 13.07
C ALA A 214 -18.98 -3.72 13.87
N SER A 215 -18.44 -4.86 13.44
CA SER A 215 -17.23 -5.46 14.01
C SER A 215 -16.11 -5.42 12.97
N PHE A 216 -14.95 -4.90 13.38
CA PHE A 216 -13.76 -4.83 12.54
C PHE A 216 -12.57 -5.46 13.27
N GLY A 217 -11.64 -6.04 12.51
CA GLY A 217 -10.31 -6.36 13.03
C GLY A 217 -9.50 -5.07 13.20
N TRP A 218 -8.70 -4.99 14.26
CA TRP A 218 -7.87 -3.83 14.56
C TRP A 218 -6.41 -4.24 14.72
N VAL A 219 -5.50 -3.41 14.24
CA VAL A 219 -4.06 -3.64 14.36
C VAL A 219 -3.34 -2.33 14.66
N ASN A 220 -2.32 -2.41 15.52
CA ASN A 220 -1.48 -1.26 15.80
C ASN A 220 -0.55 -0.98 14.61
N VAL A 221 -0.44 0.29 14.25
CA VAL A 221 0.37 0.77 13.13
C VAL A 221 1.85 0.37 13.22
N LYS A 222 2.42 0.31 14.43
CA LYS A 222 3.78 -0.16 14.67
C LYS A 222 3.94 -1.64 14.31
N GLY A 223 2.92 -2.44 14.63
CA GLY A 223 2.90 -3.87 14.27
C GLY A 223 2.88 -4.06 12.76
N VAL A 224 2.10 -3.25 12.04
CA VAL A 224 2.06 -3.28 10.57
C VAL A 224 3.40 -2.85 9.97
N ALA A 225 4.01 -1.77 10.47
CA ALA A 225 5.32 -1.30 10.02
C ALA A 225 6.43 -2.35 10.24
N ASN A 226 6.42 -3.00 11.41
CA ASN A 226 7.35 -4.08 11.72
C ASN A 226 7.15 -5.27 10.79
N ALA A 227 5.90 -5.67 10.52
CA ALA A 227 5.60 -6.77 9.61
C ALA A 227 6.14 -6.52 8.18
N HIS A 228 6.05 -5.29 7.68
CA HIS A 228 6.69 -4.93 6.41
C HIS A 228 8.21 -5.14 6.49
N SER A 229 8.85 -4.66 7.55
CA SER A 229 10.31 -4.68 7.69
C SER A 229 10.89 -6.08 7.95
N SER A 230 10.09 -7.00 8.50
CA SER A 230 10.51 -8.36 8.89
C SER A 230 10.21 -9.45 7.88
N THR A 231 9.33 -9.16 6.90
CA THR A 231 9.09 -10.07 5.76
C THR A 231 10.33 -10.08 4.88
#